data_AF-A0AAP0RCS5-F1
#
_entry.id   AF-A0AAP0RCS5-F1
#
_cell.length_a   1.000
_cell.length_b   1.000
_cell.length_c   1.000
_cell.angle_alpha   90.00
_cell.angle_beta   90.00
_cell.angle_gamma   90.00
#
_symmetry.space_group_name_H-M   'P 1'
#
loop_
_entity.id
_entity.type
_entity.pdbx_description
1 polymer ?
#
loop_
_entity_poly.entity_id
_entity_poly.type
_entity_poly.pdbx_seq_one_letter_code
_entity_poly.pdbx_strand_id
1 'polypeptide(L)'
;MEDFVDYAAELLRTNRRSTIQLLTDTRDSPNVQPVFKRFYVYLYAIKSGFRAGCRPLIGVDGCHLKGPSGMQLLAAVGWDGNDQMYPIAYAVVEAETKDAWIWFLTHLFGDIGSPNHYKWCFISDQQKGLLPTFKEVAPTVEHRFCVRHLHGNFNKQHKGKQLKEAMWDAARATTVADFKKEMKRIKDIEATAHTYLLAFQPN
;
A
#
# COMPACT_ATOMS: atom_id res chain seq x y z
N MET A 1 -6.40 -25.66 -10.25
CA MET A 1 -7.46 -24.64 -10.23
C MET A 1 -8.49 -24.97 -9.18
N GLU A 2 -8.96 -26.23 -9.15
CA GLU A 2 -9.77 -26.79 -8.07
C GLU A 2 -9.23 -26.40 -6.70
N ASP A 3 -7.92 -26.54 -6.46
CA ASP A 3 -7.29 -26.14 -5.19
C ASP A 3 -7.58 -24.71 -4.72
N PHE A 4 -7.60 -23.71 -5.63
CA PHE A 4 -7.88 -22.32 -5.25
C PHE A 4 -9.37 -22.06 -5.04
N VAL A 5 -10.23 -22.76 -5.78
CA VAL A 5 -11.68 -22.69 -5.61
C VAL A 5 -12.07 -23.33 -4.28
N ASP A 6 -11.55 -24.50 -3.99
CA ASP A 6 -11.77 -25.23 -2.75
C ASP A 6 -11.20 -24.45 -1.56
N TYR A 7 -10.00 -23.86 -1.71
CA TYR A 7 -9.43 -23.00 -0.68
C TYR A 7 -10.28 -21.75 -0.43
N ALA A 8 -10.76 -21.08 -1.48
CA ALA A 8 -11.68 -19.94 -1.34
C ALA A 8 -12.97 -20.33 -0.61
N ALA A 9 -13.54 -21.47 -0.98
CA ALA A 9 -14.73 -22.01 -0.35
C ALA A 9 -14.48 -22.33 1.13
N GLU A 10 -13.33 -22.92 1.46
CA GLU A 10 -12.95 -23.25 2.83
C GLU A 10 -12.72 -22.00 3.69
N LEU A 11 -12.11 -20.96 3.15
CA LEU A 11 -11.97 -19.67 3.82
C LEU A 11 -13.34 -19.06 4.13
N LEU A 12 -14.27 -19.09 3.18
CA LEU A 12 -15.63 -18.58 3.38
C LEU A 12 -16.44 -19.44 4.36
N ARG A 13 -16.23 -20.76 4.35
CA ARG A 13 -16.88 -21.72 5.26
C ARG A 13 -16.48 -21.46 6.71
N THR A 14 -15.18 -21.25 6.95
CA THR A 14 -14.59 -21.04 8.29
C THR A 14 -14.70 -19.60 8.77
N ASN A 15 -14.66 -18.62 7.87
CA ASN A 15 -14.69 -17.19 8.18
C ASN A 15 -15.86 -16.52 7.46
N ARG A 16 -17.07 -16.80 7.93
CA ARG A 16 -18.30 -16.22 7.35
C ARG A 16 -18.21 -14.70 7.31
N ARG A 17 -18.73 -14.09 6.23
CA ARG A 17 -18.71 -12.64 5.92
C ARG A 17 -17.35 -12.07 5.51
N SER A 18 -16.33 -12.91 5.35
CA SER A 18 -15.08 -12.51 4.70
C SER A 18 -15.30 -12.25 3.22
N THR A 19 -14.45 -11.42 2.62
CA THR A 19 -14.45 -11.15 1.19
C THR A 19 -13.28 -11.90 0.57
N ILE A 20 -13.59 -12.91 -0.25
CA ILE A 20 -12.61 -13.69 -1.00
C ILE A 20 -12.95 -13.53 -2.48
N GLN A 21 -11.97 -13.15 -3.31
CA GLN A 21 -12.18 -12.98 -4.75
C GLN A 21 -11.12 -13.75 -5.53
N LEU A 22 -11.58 -14.61 -6.43
CA LEU A 22 -10.74 -15.35 -7.36
C LEU A 22 -11.03 -14.84 -8.77
N LEU A 23 -10.00 -14.30 -9.41
CA LEU A 23 -10.04 -13.91 -10.82
C LEU A 23 -9.27 -14.94 -11.64
N THR A 24 -9.91 -15.44 -12.68
CA THR A 24 -9.32 -16.33 -13.68
C THR A 24 -9.35 -15.66 -15.05
N ASP A 25 -8.37 -15.99 -15.88
CA ASP A 25 -8.38 -15.64 -17.30
C ASP A 25 -9.04 -16.78 -18.08
N THR A 26 -10.25 -16.54 -18.57
CA THR A 26 -10.92 -17.43 -19.52
C THR A 26 -10.59 -16.93 -20.93
N ARG A 27 -9.64 -17.60 -21.60
CA ARG A 27 -9.50 -17.41 -23.06
C ARG A 27 -10.84 -17.83 -23.68
N ASP A 28 -11.38 -17.06 -24.65
CA ASP A 28 -12.71 -17.21 -25.27
C ASP A 28 -12.95 -18.53 -26.04
N SER A 29 -12.29 -19.61 -25.65
CA SER A 29 -12.41 -20.93 -26.26
C SER A 29 -12.92 -21.94 -25.22
N PRO A 30 -14.04 -22.62 -25.49
CA PRO A 30 -14.69 -23.53 -24.54
C PRO A 30 -13.83 -24.74 -24.13
N ASN A 31 -12.69 -24.97 -24.79
CA ASN A 31 -11.78 -26.09 -24.52
C ASN A 31 -10.53 -25.70 -23.73
N VAL A 32 -10.40 -24.44 -23.30
CA VAL A 32 -9.23 -23.96 -22.59
C VAL A 32 -9.52 -23.90 -21.10
N GLN A 33 -8.75 -24.67 -20.33
CA GLN A 33 -8.79 -24.60 -18.88
C GLN A 33 -8.52 -23.16 -18.43
N PRO A 34 -9.33 -22.60 -17.50
CA PRO A 34 -9.10 -21.25 -17.03
C PRO A 34 -7.70 -21.17 -16.39
N VAL A 35 -7.10 -19.98 -16.41
CA VAL A 35 -5.78 -19.76 -15.81
C VAL A 35 -5.93 -18.85 -14.61
N PHE A 36 -5.23 -19.17 -13.52
CA PHE A 36 -5.18 -18.30 -12.34
C PHE A 36 -4.67 -16.90 -12.73
N LYS A 37 -5.36 -15.86 -12.26
CA LYS A 37 -4.94 -14.46 -12.47
C LYS A 37 -4.70 -13.74 -11.14
N ARG A 38 -5.72 -13.66 -10.29
CA ARG A 38 -5.62 -12.96 -8.99
C ARG A 38 -6.42 -13.64 -7.89
N PHE A 39 -5.96 -13.49 -6.66
CA PHE A 39 -6.65 -13.96 -5.47
C PHE A 39 -6.62 -12.90 -4.38
N TYR A 40 -7.76 -12.42 -3.92
CA TYR A 40 -7.88 -11.44 -2.85
C TYR A 40 -8.48 -12.08 -1.60
N VAL A 41 -7.93 -11.72 -0.44
CA VAL A 41 -8.41 -12.19 0.85
C VAL A 41 -8.56 -11.02 1.81
N TYR A 42 -9.75 -10.91 2.37
CA TYR A 42 -10.08 -10.03 3.49
C TYR A 42 -10.97 -10.75 4.49
N LEU A 43 -10.46 -10.96 5.71
CA LEU A 43 -11.19 -11.73 6.72
C LEU A 43 -12.09 -10.84 7.58
N TYR A 44 -13.31 -11.30 7.86
CA TYR A 44 -14.28 -10.50 8.63
C TYR A 44 -13.82 -10.17 10.05
N ALA A 45 -13.09 -11.08 10.71
CA ALA A 45 -12.53 -10.83 12.03
C ALA A 45 -11.56 -9.64 12.02
N ILE A 46 -10.76 -9.53 10.95
CA ILE A 46 -9.80 -8.44 10.74
C ILE A 46 -10.52 -7.10 10.57
N LYS A 47 -11.66 -7.06 9.87
CA LYS A 47 -12.50 -5.85 9.76
C LYS A 47 -12.85 -5.26 11.12
N SER A 48 -13.34 -6.11 12.00
CA SER A 48 -13.86 -5.69 13.30
C SER A 48 -12.73 -5.16 14.19
N GLY A 49 -11.59 -5.85 14.21
CA GLY A 49 -10.42 -5.40 14.97
C GLY A 49 -9.78 -4.14 14.40
N PHE A 50 -9.61 -4.06 13.07
CA PHE A 50 -9.04 -2.89 12.41
C PHE A 50 -9.87 -1.63 12.71
N ARG A 51 -11.19 -1.69 12.50
CA ARG A 51 -12.07 -0.53 12.73
C ARG A 51 -12.18 -0.13 14.20
N ALA A 52 -12.06 -1.08 15.13
CA ALA A 52 -12.24 -0.80 16.56
C ALA A 52 -10.97 -0.31 17.25
N GLY A 53 -9.78 -0.73 16.80
CA GLY A 53 -8.54 -0.54 17.55
C GLY A 53 -7.36 0.00 16.76
N CYS A 54 -7.45 0.12 15.43
CA CYS A 54 -6.34 0.63 14.63
C CYS A 54 -6.44 2.12 14.36
N ARG A 55 -5.27 2.74 14.21
CA ARG A 55 -5.11 4.12 13.73
C ARG A 55 -5.62 4.19 12.29
N PRO A 56 -6.12 5.35 11.83
CA PRO A 56 -6.58 5.53 10.45
C PRO A 56 -5.42 5.68 9.46
N LEU A 57 -4.47 4.73 9.53
CA LEU A 57 -3.24 4.69 8.76
C LEU A 57 -3.07 3.30 8.15
N ILE A 58 -2.90 3.24 6.83
CA ILE A 58 -2.79 2.01 6.05
C ILE A 58 -1.53 2.08 5.19
N GLY A 59 -0.59 1.18 5.44
CA GLY A 59 0.53 0.92 4.55
C GLY A 59 0.12 -0.06 3.46
N VAL A 60 0.48 0.23 2.21
CA VAL A 60 0.37 -0.72 1.10
C VAL A 60 1.75 -0.95 0.47
N ASP A 61 2.04 -2.22 0.18
CA ASP A 61 3.31 -2.62 -0.45
C ASP A 61 3.11 -3.91 -1.26
N GLY A 62 4.04 -4.16 -2.18
CA GLY A 62 4.11 -5.35 -3.00
C GLY A 62 5.42 -6.11 -2.78
N CYS A 63 5.40 -7.43 -2.88
CA CYS A 63 6.62 -8.23 -2.87
C CYS A 63 6.56 -9.45 -3.79
N HIS A 64 7.72 -9.93 -4.22
CA HIS A 64 7.82 -11.11 -5.08
C HIS A 64 7.64 -12.40 -4.27
N LEU A 65 6.74 -13.27 -4.71
CA LEU A 65 6.62 -14.61 -4.16
C LEU A 65 7.70 -15.52 -4.77
N LYS A 66 8.34 -16.33 -3.91
CA LYS A 66 9.26 -17.36 -4.38
C LYS A 66 8.45 -18.54 -4.90
N GLY A 67 8.47 -18.76 -6.20
CA GLY A 67 7.82 -19.90 -6.81
C GLY A 67 7.97 -19.92 -8.34
N PRO A 68 7.56 -21.01 -9.00
CA PRO A 68 7.69 -21.19 -10.44
C PRO A 68 6.93 -20.14 -11.26
N SER A 69 5.88 -19.55 -10.68
CA SER A 69 4.93 -18.67 -11.34
C SER A 69 5.34 -17.20 -11.36
N GLY A 70 6.37 -16.80 -10.60
CA GLY A 70 6.84 -15.40 -10.55
C GLY A 70 5.80 -14.39 -10.04
N MET A 71 4.75 -14.86 -9.37
CA MET A 71 3.64 -14.03 -8.87
C MET A 71 4.11 -13.06 -7.78
N GLN A 72 3.29 -12.06 -7.51
CA GLN A 72 3.56 -11.05 -6.49
C GLN A 72 2.43 -11.00 -5.47
N LEU A 73 2.77 -10.61 -4.24
CA LEU A 73 1.85 -10.42 -3.13
C LEU A 73 1.70 -8.92 -2.88
N LEU A 74 0.48 -8.42 -3.01
CA LEU A 74 0.10 -7.09 -2.56
C LEU A 74 -0.49 -7.21 -1.16
N ALA A 75 -0.13 -6.30 -0.27
CA ALA A 75 -0.62 -6.31 1.11
C ALA A 75 -1.05 -4.91 1.56
N ALA A 76 -2.09 -4.87 2.38
CA ALA A 76 -2.50 -3.70 3.16
C ALA A 76 -2.33 -4.01 4.65
N VAL A 77 -1.63 -3.13 5.37
CA VAL A 77 -1.29 -3.29 6.78
C VAL A 77 -1.62 -2.01 7.54
N GLY A 78 -2.29 -2.12 8.68
CA GLY A 78 -2.55 -1.01 9.60
C GLY A 78 -1.63 -1.05 10.81
N TRP A 79 -1.82 -0.07 11.70
CA TRP A 79 -1.17 -0.05 13.02
C TRP A 79 -2.21 0.05 14.12
N ASP A 80 -2.09 -0.82 15.12
CA ASP A 80 -2.97 -0.78 16.28
C ASP A 80 -2.56 0.31 17.29
N GLY A 81 -3.37 0.48 18.34
CA GLY A 81 -3.07 1.42 19.42
C GLY A 81 -1.74 1.15 20.15
N ASN A 82 -1.19 -0.07 20.04
CA ASN A 82 0.04 -0.54 20.67
C ASN A 82 1.24 -0.55 19.69
N ASP A 83 1.15 0.20 18.60
CA ASP A 83 2.21 0.31 17.58
C ASP A 83 2.57 -1.03 16.90
N GLN A 84 1.70 -2.04 16.96
CA GLN A 84 1.89 -3.30 16.28
C GLN A 84 1.30 -3.25 14.87
N MET A 85 1.93 -3.99 13.95
CA MET A 85 1.40 -4.17 12.60
C MET A 85 0.15 -5.04 12.64
N TYR A 86 -0.88 -4.61 11.92
CA TYR A 86 -2.16 -5.29 11.83
C TYR A 86 -2.50 -5.60 10.37
N PRO A 87 -2.31 -6.84 9.89
CA PRO A 87 -2.62 -7.20 8.50
C PRO A 87 -4.12 -6.98 8.21
N ILE A 88 -4.44 -6.25 7.14
CA ILE A 88 -5.82 -5.90 6.76
C ILE A 88 -6.32 -6.81 5.64
N ALA A 89 -5.59 -6.81 4.52
CA ALA A 89 -5.93 -7.59 3.33
C ALA A 89 -4.67 -7.95 2.58
N TYR A 90 -4.74 -8.99 1.77
CA TYR A 90 -3.68 -9.30 0.81
C TYR A 90 -4.25 -9.84 -0.49
N ALA A 91 -3.45 -9.74 -1.55
CA ALA A 91 -3.76 -10.35 -2.82
C ALA A 91 -2.53 -10.97 -3.49
N VAL A 92 -2.73 -12.13 -4.11
CA VAL A 92 -1.77 -12.71 -5.04
C VAL A 92 -2.14 -12.23 -6.45
N VAL A 93 -1.17 -11.66 -7.17
CA VAL A 93 -1.36 -11.09 -8.50
C VAL A 93 -0.23 -11.51 -9.44
N GLU A 94 -0.48 -11.40 -10.73
CA GLU A 94 0.47 -11.75 -11.78
C GLU A 94 1.70 -10.82 -11.81
N ALA A 95 1.50 -9.53 -11.53
CA ALA A 95 2.55 -8.51 -11.43
C ALA A 95 2.00 -7.20 -10.81
N GLU A 96 2.89 -6.35 -10.29
CA GLU A 96 2.66 -5.02 -9.71
C GLU A 96 2.42 -4.01 -10.82
N THR A 97 1.30 -4.22 -11.50
CA THR A 97 0.82 -3.34 -12.56
C THR A 97 -0.20 -2.36 -12.01
N LYS A 98 -0.45 -1.27 -12.74
CA LYS A 98 -1.54 -0.34 -12.42
C LYS A 98 -2.89 -1.08 -12.34
N ASP A 99 -3.14 -2.01 -13.25
CA ASP A 99 -4.38 -2.79 -13.30
C ASP A 99 -4.55 -3.69 -12.05
N ALA A 100 -3.47 -4.36 -11.62
CA ALA A 100 -3.48 -5.15 -10.39
C ALA A 100 -3.72 -4.28 -9.14
N TRP A 101 -3.10 -3.09 -9.08
CA TRP A 101 -3.33 -2.15 -7.99
C TRP A 101 -4.75 -1.58 -7.97
N ILE A 102 -5.32 -1.22 -9.13
CA ILE A 102 -6.72 -0.79 -9.23
C ILE A 102 -7.63 -1.90 -8.70
N TRP A 103 -7.42 -3.13 -9.15
CA TRP A 103 -8.21 -4.28 -8.71
C TRP A 103 -8.09 -4.51 -7.20
N PHE A 104 -6.88 -4.50 -6.64
CA PHE A 104 -6.67 -4.68 -5.20
C PHE A 104 -7.31 -3.57 -4.37
N LEU A 105 -7.07 -2.30 -4.72
CA LEU A 105 -7.56 -1.16 -3.96
C LEU A 105 -9.08 -1.00 -4.07
N THR A 106 -9.69 -1.35 -5.21
CA THR A 106 -11.15 -1.34 -5.37
C THR A 106 -11.82 -2.29 -4.38
N HIS A 107 -11.31 -3.52 -4.24
CA HIS A 107 -11.81 -4.48 -3.25
C HIS A 107 -11.56 -3.98 -1.83
N LEU A 108 -10.34 -3.51 -1.55
CA LEU A 108 -9.99 -2.98 -0.23
C LEU A 108 -10.93 -1.84 0.19
N PHE A 109 -11.19 -0.87 -0.67
CA PHE A 109 -12.10 0.25 -0.36
C PHE A 109 -13.56 -0.20 -0.17
N GLY A 110 -14.02 -1.21 -0.91
CA GLY A 110 -15.31 -1.85 -0.67
C GLY A 110 -15.43 -2.43 0.73
N ASP A 111 -14.34 -3.03 1.23
CA ASP A 111 -14.32 -3.72 2.53
C ASP A 111 -14.09 -2.80 3.72
N ILE A 112 -13.10 -1.90 3.64
CA ILE A 112 -12.74 -0.97 4.73
C ILE A 112 -13.71 0.21 4.82
N GLY A 113 -14.45 0.51 3.74
CA GLY A 113 -15.43 1.60 3.66
C GLY A 113 -14.82 2.93 3.19
N SER A 114 -15.68 3.95 3.07
CA SER A 114 -15.31 5.23 2.46
C SER A 114 -14.11 5.91 3.15
N PRO A 115 -13.06 6.29 2.39
CA PRO A 115 -11.92 7.03 2.90
C PRO A 115 -12.29 8.34 3.60
N ASN A 116 -13.31 9.05 3.11
CA ASN A 116 -13.73 10.33 3.66
C ASN A 116 -14.43 10.19 5.03
N HIS A 117 -15.16 9.09 5.24
CA HIS A 117 -15.86 8.86 6.49
C HIS A 117 -14.89 8.49 7.62
N TYR A 118 -13.95 7.58 7.33
CA TYR A 118 -12.99 7.09 8.32
C TYR A 118 -11.67 7.85 8.36
N LYS A 119 -11.49 8.83 7.46
CA LYS A 119 -10.29 9.66 7.31
C LYS A 119 -9.02 8.81 7.12
N TRP A 120 -9.11 7.77 6.29
CA TRP A 120 -7.99 6.88 6.03
C TRP A 120 -6.83 7.65 5.40
N CYS A 121 -5.63 7.46 5.95
CA CYS A 121 -4.37 7.91 5.38
C CYS A 121 -3.59 6.71 4.85
N PHE A 122 -3.14 6.76 3.61
CA PHE A 122 -2.37 5.72 2.96
C PHE A 122 -0.89 6.07 2.90
N ILE A 123 -0.04 5.10 3.20
CA ILE A 123 1.41 5.16 2.95
C ILE A 123 1.75 4.11 1.90
N SER A 124 2.41 4.50 0.81
CA SER A 124 2.96 3.55 -0.16
C SER A 124 4.41 3.87 -0.50
N ASP A 125 5.05 2.97 -1.24
CA ASP A 125 6.30 3.30 -1.91
C ASP A 125 6.08 4.28 -3.10
N GLN A 126 7.15 4.58 -3.84
CA GLN A 126 7.14 5.48 -5.00
C GLN A 126 6.96 4.74 -6.33
N GLN A 127 6.34 3.56 -6.34
CA GLN A 127 6.13 2.83 -7.58
C GLN A 127 5.22 3.57 -8.55
N LYS A 128 5.58 3.49 -9.84
CA LYS A 128 4.89 4.17 -10.93
C LYS A 128 3.44 3.74 -11.10
N GLY A 129 3.07 2.53 -10.65
CA GLY A 129 1.69 2.02 -10.74
C GLY A 129 0.75 2.53 -9.65
N LEU A 130 1.27 2.80 -8.44
CA LEU A 130 0.46 3.13 -7.25
C LEU A 130 -0.10 4.56 -7.29
N LEU A 131 0.74 5.54 -7.60
CA LEU A 131 0.33 6.95 -7.68
C LEU A 131 -0.83 7.22 -8.65
N PRO A 132 -0.78 6.78 -9.92
CA PRO A 132 -1.90 6.98 -10.82
C PRO A 132 -3.12 6.17 -10.40
N THR A 133 -2.94 5.06 -9.69
CA THR A 133 -4.05 4.27 -9.15
C THR A 133 -4.80 5.05 -8.07
N PHE A 134 -4.13 5.61 -7.06
CA PHE A 134 -4.81 6.40 -6.02
C PHE A 134 -5.61 7.57 -6.59
N LYS A 135 -5.07 8.26 -7.62
CA LYS A 135 -5.80 9.33 -8.32
C LYS A 135 -7.09 8.85 -8.99
N GLU A 136 -7.12 7.59 -9.42
CA GLU A 136 -8.27 7.00 -10.12
C GLU A 136 -9.31 6.43 -9.14
N VAL A 137 -8.88 5.62 -8.17
CA VAL A 137 -9.80 4.88 -7.30
C VAL A 137 -10.18 5.65 -6.02
N ALA A 138 -9.34 6.59 -5.58
CA ALA A 138 -9.54 7.33 -4.34
C ALA A 138 -8.92 8.73 -4.39
N PRO A 139 -9.38 9.62 -5.31
CA PRO A 139 -8.75 10.91 -5.54
C PRO A 139 -8.72 11.84 -4.32
N THR A 140 -9.61 11.63 -3.35
CA THR A 140 -9.72 12.44 -2.13
C THR A 140 -9.01 11.83 -0.92
N VAL A 141 -8.35 10.67 -1.08
CA VAL A 141 -7.66 10.03 0.04
C VAL A 141 -6.37 10.75 0.38
N GLU A 142 -6.09 10.86 1.67
CA GLU A 142 -4.79 11.33 2.12
C GLU A 142 -3.75 10.26 1.76
N HIS A 143 -2.79 10.62 0.91
CA HIS A 143 -1.73 9.71 0.48
C HIS A 143 -0.36 10.33 0.79
N ARG A 144 0.49 9.53 1.44
CA ARG A 144 1.85 9.87 1.83
C ARG A 144 2.85 8.85 1.26
N PHE A 145 4.09 9.29 1.07
CA PHE A 145 5.17 8.39 0.66
C PHE A 145 5.88 7.78 1.87
N CYS A 146 6.22 6.51 1.77
CA CYS A 146 7.06 5.83 2.73
C CYS A 146 8.43 6.51 2.80
N VAL A 147 8.73 7.15 3.94
CA VAL A 147 10.01 7.85 4.16
C VAL A 147 11.22 6.94 3.95
N ARG A 148 11.11 5.64 4.26
CA ARG A 148 12.20 4.68 4.04
C ARG A 148 12.55 4.57 2.55
N HIS A 149 11.54 4.50 1.69
CA HIS A 149 11.74 4.44 0.23
C HIS A 149 12.19 5.79 -0.32
N LEU A 150 11.58 6.89 0.14
CA LEU A 150 12.01 8.25 -0.20
C LEU A 150 13.49 8.45 0.15
N HIS A 151 13.93 8.01 1.34
CA HIS A 151 15.31 8.09 1.79
C HIS A 151 16.24 7.22 0.95
N GLY A 152 15.80 6.02 0.55
CA GLY A 152 16.54 5.17 -0.36
C GLY A 152 16.79 5.83 -1.72
N ASN A 153 15.79 6.51 -2.28
CA ASN A 153 15.91 7.22 -3.56
C ASN A 153 16.69 8.53 -3.44
N PHE A 154 16.40 9.31 -2.40
CA PHE A 154 17.13 10.52 -2.03
C PHE A 154 18.63 10.24 -1.94
N ASN A 155 19.01 9.17 -1.23
CA ASN A 155 20.42 8.78 -1.07
C ASN A 155 21.11 8.32 -2.33
N LYS A 156 20.40 8.00 -3.41
CA LYS A 156 21.04 7.70 -4.70
C LYS A 156 21.57 8.98 -5.34
N GLN A 157 20.86 10.10 -5.18
CA GLN A 157 21.12 11.38 -5.84
C GLN A 157 21.87 12.36 -4.93
N HIS A 158 21.52 12.40 -3.66
CA HIS A 158 22.04 13.35 -2.68
C HIS A 158 22.82 12.60 -1.59
N LYS A 159 24.12 12.88 -1.48
CA LYS A 159 25.05 12.16 -0.60
C LYS A 159 25.43 13.04 0.58
N GLY A 160 25.78 12.41 1.71
CA GLY A 160 26.24 13.09 2.91
C GLY A 160 25.45 12.71 4.15
N LYS A 161 26.14 12.55 5.28
CA LYS A 161 25.53 12.14 6.55
C LYS A 161 24.59 13.22 7.10
N GLN A 162 25.04 14.47 7.11
CA GLN A 162 24.25 15.60 7.62
C GLN A 162 22.93 15.79 6.88
N LEU A 163 22.93 15.57 5.56
CA LEU A 163 21.74 15.68 4.73
C LEU A 163 20.72 14.56 5.03
N LYS A 164 21.21 13.34 5.26
CA LYS A 164 20.38 12.19 5.67
C LYS A 164 19.74 12.41 7.04
N GLU A 165 20.52 12.89 7.99
CA GLU A 165 20.04 13.21 9.34
C GLU A 165 18.96 14.29 9.26
N ALA A 166 19.21 15.40 8.56
CA ALA A 166 18.24 16.47 8.38
C ALA A 166 16.94 15.97 7.69
N MET A 167 17.04 15.07 6.71
CA MET A 167 15.87 14.45 6.08
C MET A 167 15.04 13.62 7.06
N TRP A 168 15.68 12.80 7.90
CA TRP A 168 15.00 12.01 8.92
C TRP A 168 14.41 12.88 10.03
N ASP A 169 15.11 13.94 10.42
CA ASP A 169 14.64 14.92 11.41
C ASP A 169 13.38 15.62 10.87
N ALA A 170 13.39 16.02 9.59
CA ALA A 170 12.20 16.57 8.93
C ALA A 170 11.03 15.58 8.91
N ALA A 171 11.28 14.31 8.59
CA ALA A 171 10.23 13.29 8.54
C ALA A 171 9.66 12.90 9.92
N ARG A 172 10.43 13.09 11.00
CA ARG A 172 10.02 12.85 12.39
C ARG A 172 9.40 14.08 13.06
N ALA A 173 9.46 15.24 12.42
CA ALA A 173 8.93 16.47 12.96
C ALA A 173 7.43 16.33 13.25
N THR A 174 7.03 16.62 14.49
CA THR A 174 5.64 16.56 14.93
C THR A 174 4.91 17.90 14.77
N THR A 175 5.65 18.97 14.45
CA THR A 175 5.10 20.31 14.22
C THR A 175 5.53 20.87 12.86
N VAL A 176 4.69 21.75 12.30
CA VAL A 176 5.01 22.45 11.05
C VAL A 176 6.24 23.36 11.21
N ALA A 177 6.45 23.91 12.40
CA ALA A 177 7.61 24.76 12.68
C ALA A 177 8.91 23.96 12.64
N ASP A 178 8.95 22.78 13.28
CA ASP A 178 10.11 21.90 13.27
C ASP A 178 10.37 21.34 11.88
N PHE A 179 9.32 20.94 11.15
CA PHE A 179 9.44 20.51 9.77
C PHE A 179 10.07 21.61 8.89
N LYS A 180 9.58 22.85 8.98
CA LYS A 180 10.12 23.99 8.22
C LYS A 180 11.57 24.29 8.59
N LYS A 181 11.94 24.15 9.87
CA LYS A 181 13.31 24.32 10.35
C LYS A 181 14.24 23.28 9.72
N GLU A 182 13.88 22.00 9.75
CA GLU A 182 14.72 20.95 9.17
C GLU A 182 14.75 21.01 7.63
N MET A 183 13.64 21.37 6.98
CA MET A 183 13.64 21.64 5.53
C MET A 183 14.56 22.81 5.15
N LYS A 184 14.60 23.87 5.98
CA LYS A 184 15.57 24.96 5.79
C LYS A 184 17.00 24.47 5.97
N ARG A 185 17.29 23.65 6.98
CA ARG A 185 18.61 23.02 7.18
C ARG A 185 19.05 22.21 5.96
N ILE A 186 18.14 21.43 5.36
CA ILE A 186 18.41 20.70 4.11
C ILE A 186 18.79 21.68 2.98
N LYS A 187 18.05 22.78 2.84
CA LYS A 187 18.32 23.81 1.82
C LYS A 187 19.67 24.48 2.00
N ASP A 188 20.06 24.76 3.24
CA ASP A 188 21.34 25.40 3.58
C ASP A 188 22.53 24.45 3.32
N ILE A 189 22.34 23.14 3.47
CA ILE A 189 23.34 22.12 3.12
C ILE A 189 23.40 21.94 1.59
N GLU A 190 22.24 21.70 0.96
CA GLU A 190 22.14 21.46 -0.48
C GLU A 190 20.77 21.88 -1.03
N ALA A 191 20.74 22.99 -1.78
CA ALA A 191 19.50 23.54 -2.33
C ALA A 191 18.77 22.59 -3.29
N THR A 192 19.50 21.78 -4.07
CA THR A 192 18.94 20.77 -4.98
C THR A 192 18.20 19.66 -4.23
N ALA A 193 18.72 19.22 -3.09
CA ALA A 193 18.08 18.23 -2.23
C ALA A 193 16.77 18.74 -1.62
N HIS A 194 16.73 20.01 -1.21
CA HIS A 194 15.49 20.65 -0.77
C HIS A 194 14.44 20.68 -1.88
N THR A 195 14.81 21.13 -3.08
CA THR A 195 13.91 21.16 -4.25
C THR A 195 13.39 19.77 -4.61
N TYR A 196 14.23 18.74 -4.54
CA TYR A 196 13.82 17.36 -4.74
C TYR A 196 12.71 16.94 -3.75
N LEU A 197 12.87 17.22 -2.46
CA LEU A 197 11.89 16.84 -1.43
C LEU A 197 10.57 17.61 -1.54
N LEU A 198 10.58 18.84 -2.06
CA LEU A 198 9.35 19.61 -2.30
C LEU A 198 8.41 18.94 -3.31
N ALA A 199 8.93 18.14 -4.24
CA ALA A 199 8.12 17.39 -5.20
C ALA A 199 7.27 16.27 -4.56
N PHE A 200 7.55 15.93 -3.30
CA PHE A 200 6.86 14.88 -2.55
C PHE A 200 6.08 15.44 -1.36
N GLN A 201 5.88 16.76 -1.30
CA GLN A 201 5.00 17.35 -0.29
C GLN A 201 3.63 16.71 -0.42
N PRO A 202 3.11 16.18 0.68
CA PRO A 202 1.89 15.45 0.56
C PRO A 202 0.71 16.45 0.52
N ASN A 203 -0.39 16.04 -0.11
CA ASN A 203 -1.56 16.90 -0.34
C ASN A 203 -2.03 17.60 0.95
#